data_AF-A0A0H2XMM4-F1
#
_entry.id   AF-A0A0H2XMM4-F1
#
_cell.length_a   1.000
_cell.length_b   1.000
_cell.length_c   1.000
_cell.angle_alpha   90.00
_cell.angle_beta   90.00
_cell.angle_gamma   90.00
#
_symmetry.space_group_name_H-M   'P 1'
#
loop_
_entity.id
_entity.type
_entity.pdbx_description
1 polymer ?
#
loop_
_entity_poly.entity_id
_entity_poly.type
_entity_poly.pdbx_seq_one_letter_code
_entity_poly.pdbx_strand_id
1 'polypeptide(L)'
;MAVSQEGRPSAGRPSGARSSGTRQTGGTKARILDAAEDLFIEHGFEAMSMRQITSRATVNLAAVNYHFGSKEALIHAMLSRRLDQLNQERLGILDRFDAQLGTHITCEHVLGAMFIPALKASRDPERGGPGFLRLIGRAYTDPSPFVRNFLTAHYASVAGRFFDAFQRALPHLPRTELGWRLHFAIGALSGALAGAETESLIDEFSQGRTMNDVQMIARLSSLIVAALKAPMPDTAQLSIFAAVLDDAGASEAFGLPQSGATTAETATLHSTN
;
A
#
# COMPACT_ATOMS: atom_id res chain seq x y z
N MET A 1 54.71 5.61 50.98
CA MET A 1 54.34 6.88 50.31
C MET A 1 54.86 6.83 48.87
N ALA A 2 54.08 7.37 47.92
CA ALA A 2 54.22 7.34 46.44
C ALA A 2 53.97 5.95 45.81
N VAL A 3 52.81 5.65 45.21
CA VAL A 3 52.17 6.15 43.97
C VAL A 3 52.97 5.82 42.71
N SER A 4 52.48 4.84 41.94
CA SER A 4 52.51 4.82 40.47
C SER A 4 51.27 4.11 39.95
N GLN A 5 50.51 4.85 39.13
CA GLN A 5 49.30 4.44 38.40
C GLN A 5 49.69 3.84 37.05
N GLU A 6 48.96 2.81 36.62
CA GLU A 6 48.75 2.35 35.23
C GLU A 6 47.61 1.33 35.32
N GLY A 7 46.54 1.27 34.54
CA GLY A 7 45.97 2.08 33.47
C GLY A 7 44.71 1.29 33.05
N ARG A 8 43.51 1.82 33.29
CA ARG A 8 42.25 1.16 32.90
C ARG A 8 41.98 1.40 31.41
N PRO A 9 41.72 0.38 30.58
CA PRO A 9 41.34 0.60 29.20
C PRO A 9 39.87 1.08 29.11
N SER A 10 39.72 2.19 28.40
CA SER A 10 38.47 2.88 28.05
C SER A 10 37.66 2.06 27.04
N ALA A 11 36.42 1.69 27.39
CA ALA A 11 35.46 1.10 26.47
C ALA A 11 34.80 2.22 25.65
N GLY A 12 35.28 2.40 24.42
CA GLY A 12 34.69 3.29 23.43
C GLY A 12 33.31 2.81 22.97
N ARG A 13 32.33 3.71 23.00
CA ARG A 13 31.00 3.52 22.38
C ARG A 13 31.14 3.41 20.85
N PRO A 14 30.47 2.46 20.17
CA PRO A 14 30.38 2.51 18.72
C PRO A 14 29.40 3.62 18.31
N SER A 15 29.96 4.61 17.63
CA SER A 15 29.30 5.69 16.91
C SER A 15 28.40 5.14 15.79
N GLY A 16 27.21 5.72 15.65
CA GLY A 16 26.19 5.33 14.69
C GLY A 16 26.70 5.35 13.25
N ALA A 17 26.55 4.21 12.58
CA ALA A 17 26.73 4.08 11.14
C ALA A 17 25.59 4.81 10.43
N ARG A 18 25.84 6.05 10.01
CA ARG A 18 25.06 6.69 8.94
C ARG A 18 25.58 6.13 7.62
N SER A 19 24.80 5.26 6.99
CA SER A 19 25.02 4.80 5.62
C SER A 19 24.60 5.89 4.63
N SER A 20 25.38 6.97 4.52
CA SER A 20 25.26 7.94 3.41
C SER A 20 26.19 7.53 2.28
N GLY A 21 25.79 6.54 1.48
CA GLY A 21 26.51 6.08 0.29
C GLY A 21 25.86 6.60 -1.00
N THR A 22 26.44 7.66 -1.55
CA THR A 22 26.60 7.95 -2.98
C THR A 22 25.34 7.95 -3.89
N ARG A 23 24.52 9.00 -3.81
CA ARG A 23 23.55 9.42 -4.86
C ARG A 23 23.99 10.68 -5.64
N GLN A 24 25.31 10.92 -5.78
CA GLN A 24 25.88 12.23 -6.16
C GLN A 24 26.27 12.38 -7.65
N THR A 25 25.65 11.66 -8.59
CA THR A 25 25.93 11.81 -10.04
C THR A 25 24.85 12.58 -10.82
N GLY A 26 23.84 13.12 -10.14
CA GLY A 26 22.76 13.88 -10.77
C GLY A 26 22.96 15.40 -10.74
N GLY A 27 22.57 16.09 -11.83
CA GLY A 27 22.48 17.55 -11.87
C GLY A 27 21.52 18.11 -10.81
N THR A 28 21.50 19.44 -10.60
CA THR A 28 20.70 20.13 -9.57
C THR A 28 19.25 19.64 -9.49
N LYS A 29 18.58 19.41 -10.62
CA LYS A 29 17.22 18.85 -10.69
C LYS A 29 17.09 17.50 -9.98
N ALA A 30 18.04 16.58 -10.17
CA ALA A 30 18.01 15.25 -9.56
C ALA A 30 18.21 15.33 -8.04
N ARG A 31 19.16 16.15 -7.56
CA ARG A 31 19.36 16.37 -6.12
C ARG A 31 18.11 16.91 -5.42
N ILE A 32 17.36 17.78 -6.09
CA ILE A 32 16.08 18.30 -5.55
C ILE A 32 15.03 17.20 -5.47
N LEU A 33 14.90 16.37 -6.51
CA LEU A 33 13.95 15.25 -6.51
C LEU A 33 14.29 14.20 -5.44
N ASP A 34 15.58 13.90 -5.25
CA ASP A 34 16.03 12.95 -4.23
C ASP A 34 15.76 13.48 -2.82
N ALA A 35 16.01 14.77 -2.57
CA ALA A 35 15.69 15.41 -1.30
C ALA A 35 14.17 15.42 -1.01
N ALA A 36 13.34 15.65 -2.04
CA ALA A 36 11.89 15.61 -1.93
C ALA A 36 11.38 14.18 -1.67
N GLU A 37 11.96 13.18 -2.32
CA GLU A 37 11.64 11.77 -2.11
C GLU A 37 11.94 11.34 -0.67
N ASP A 38 13.14 11.65 -0.15
CA ASP A 38 13.52 11.33 1.23
C ASP A 38 12.58 12.02 2.24
N LEU A 39 12.26 13.32 2.05
CA LEU A 39 11.31 14.04 2.91
C LEU A 39 9.88 13.49 2.83
N PHE A 40 9.43 13.09 1.64
CA PHE A 40 8.10 12.53 1.43
C PHE A 40 7.96 11.17 2.13
N ILE A 41 8.99 10.31 2.07
CA ILE A 41 9.01 9.05 2.80
C ILE A 41 8.96 9.31 4.32
N GLU A 42 9.75 10.27 4.83
CA GLU A 42 9.85 10.57 6.26
C GLU A 42 8.58 11.22 6.84
N HIS A 43 7.93 12.11 6.09
CA HIS A 43 6.92 13.02 6.65
C HIS A 43 5.59 13.02 5.89
N GLY A 44 5.54 12.48 4.67
CA GLY A 44 4.41 12.64 3.75
C GLY A 44 4.34 14.05 3.13
N PHE A 45 3.30 14.28 2.33
CA PHE A 45 3.18 15.50 1.55
C PHE A 45 2.98 16.74 2.43
N GLU A 46 1.99 16.74 3.33
CA GLU A 46 1.57 17.95 4.05
C GLU A 46 2.70 18.53 4.93
N ALA A 47 3.40 17.67 5.66
CA ALA A 47 4.45 18.07 6.61
C ALA A 47 5.78 18.48 5.94
N MET A 48 5.92 18.31 4.62
CA MET A 48 7.10 18.74 3.88
C MET A 48 7.01 20.23 3.48
N SER A 49 8.13 20.95 3.55
CA SER A 49 8.25 22.34 3.09
C SER A 49 9.34 22.54 2.05
N MET A 50 9.17 23.56 1.19
CA MET A 50 10.18 23.97 0.21
C MET A 50 11.53 24.30 0.86
N ARG A 51 11.52 24.85 2.09
CA ARG A 51 12.74 25.17 2.86
C ARG A 51 13.49 23.92 3.32
N GLN A 52 12.78 22.88 3.75
CA GLN A 52 13.40 21.60 4.08
C GLN A 52 14.03 20.98 2.83
N ILE A 53 13.33 21.03 1.69
CA ILE A 53 13.83 20.53 0.40
C ILE A 53 15.11 21.27 0.00
N THR A 54 15.13 22.60 -0.01
CA THR A 54 16.31 23.39 -0.40
C THR A 54 17.51 23.09 0.50
N SER A 55 17.27 22.97 1.82
CA SER A 55 18.32 22.66 2.79
C SER A 55 18.91 21.27 2.53
N ARG A 56 18.05 20.26 2.36
CA ARG A 56 18.48 18.86 2.16
C ARG A 56 19.15 18.65 0.80
N ALA A 57 18.65 19.29 -0.26
CA ALA A 57 19.27 19.26 -1.59
C ALA A 57 20.56 20.10 -1.67
N THR A 58 20.85 20.95 -0.69
CA THR A 58 21.95 21.93 -0.74
C THR A 58 21.85 22.81 -1.98
N VAL A 59 20.70 23.48 -2.13
CA VAL A 59 20.41 24.41 -3.24
C VAL A 59 19.67 25.64 -2.70
N ASN A 60 19.60 26.71 -3.49
CA ASN A 60 18.79 27.87 -3.15
C ASN A 60 17.32 27.70 -3.61
N LEU A 61 16.41 28.49 -3.04
CA LEU A 61 14.98 28.46 -3.39
C LEU A 61 14.75 28.83 -4.86
N ALA A 62 15.56 29.74 -5.41
CA ALA A 62 15.48 30.14 -6.81
C ALA A 62 15.67 28.95 -7.77
N ALA A 63 16.59 28.02 -7.47
CA ALA A 63 16.82 26.82 -8.27
C ALA A 63 15.62 25.86 -8.23
N VAL A 64 14.99 25.70 -7.06
CA VAL A 64 13.79 24.86 -6.95
C VAL A 64 12.62 25.48 -7.70
N ASN A 65 12.40 26.79 -7.55
CA ASN A 65 11.35 27.52 -8.26
C ASN A 65 11.60 27.51 -9.78
N TYR A 66 12.84 27.66 -10.23
CA TYR A 66 13.21 27.58 -11.65
C TYR A 66 12.91 26.20 -12.24
N HIS A 67 13.20 25.11 -11.52
CA HIS A 67 13.01 23.76 -12.04
C HIS A 67 11.59 23.21 -11.92
N PHE A 68 10.82 23.62 -10.90
CA PHE A 68 9.54 23.00 -10.57
C PHE A 68 8.41 24.00 -10.34
N GLY A 69 8.70 25.25 -10.00
CA GLY A 69 7.68 26.28 -9.74
C GLY A 69 6.99 26.17 -8.39
N SER A 70 6.42 25.01 -8.05
CA SER A 70 5.68 24.78 -6.80
C SER A 70 6.01 23.45 -6.11
N LYS A 71 5.57 23.29 -4.85
CA LYS A 71 5.70 22.05 -4.06
C LYS A 71 4.92 20.91 -4.73
N GLU A 72 3.72 21.19 -5.23
CA GLU A 72 2.84 20.27 -5.94
C GLU A 72 3.50 19.76 -7.22
N ALA A 73 4.01 20.68 -8.04
CA ALA A 73 4.69 20.34 -9.29
C ALA A 73 5.98 19.55 -9.06
N LEU A 74 6.72 19.87 -7.99
CA LEU A 74 7.87 19.08 -7.56
C LEU A 74 7.48 17.65 -7.15
N ILE A 75 6.43 17.49 -6.35
CA ILE A 75 5.97 16.17 -5.90
C ILE A 75 5.40 15.35 -7.05
N HIS A 76 4.67 15.97 -7.95
CA HIS A 76 4.24 15.37 -9.20
C HIS A 76 5.45 14.83 -9.98
N ALA A 77 6.46 15.66 -10.21
CA ALA A 77 7.66 15.26 -10.94
C ALA A 77 8.43 14.12 -10.23
N MET A 78 8.50 14.14 -8.90
CA MET A 78 9.15 13.10 -8.10
C MET A 78 8.41 11.76 -8.20
N LEU A 79 7.08 11.77 -8.01
CA LEU A 79 6.27 10.56 -8.11
C LEU A 79 6.27 10.00 -9.53
N SER A 80 6.08 10.84 -10.56
CA SER A 80 6.14 10.41 -11.96
C SER A 80 7.48 9.76 -12.31
N ARG A 81 8.62 10.34 -11.87
CA ARG A 81 9.96 9.76 -12.09
C ARG A 81 10.04 8.30 -11.64
N ARG A 82 9.34 7.94 -10.56
CA ARG A 82 9.38 6.59 -9.98
C ARG A 82 8.26 5.68 -10.50
N LEU A 83 7.04 6.20 -10.53
CA LEU A 83 5.84 5.41 -10.82
C LEU A 83 5.63 5.17 -12.31
N ASP A 84 6.07 6.07 -13.19
CA ASP A 84 5.90 5.88 -14.65
C ASP A 84 6.72 4.68 -15.12
N GLN A 85 7.99 4.64 -14.75
CA GLN A 85 8.89 3.54 -15.08
C GLN A 85 8.39 2.22 -14.46
N LEU A 86 7.97 2.26 -13.18
CA LEU A 86 7.42 1.09 -12.50
C LEU A 86 6.19 0.53 -13.21
N ASN A 87 5.24 1.40 -13.56
CA ASN A 87 4.00 0.98 -14.19
C ASN A 87 4.23 0.52 -15.64
N GLN A 88 5.19 1.10 -16.36
CA GLN A 88 5.61 0.59 -17.67
C GLN A 88 6.13 -0.85 -17.58
N GLU A 89 6.99 -1.15 -16.60
CA GLU A 89 7.49 -2.51 -16.39
C GLU A 89 6.39 -3.49 -15.96
N ARG A 90 5.49 -3.05 -15.08
CA ARG A 90 4.32 -3.81 -14.64
C ARG A 90 3.43 -4.20 -15.81
N LEU A 91 3.05 -3.23 -16.63
CA LEU A 91 2.23 -3.47 -17.82
C LEU A 91 2.96 -4.39 -18.81
N GLY A 92 4.27 -4.19 -19.02
CA GLY A 92 5.04 -5.07 -19.89
C GLY A 92 5.12 -6.53 -19.41
N ILE A 93 5.13 -6.78 -18.09
CA ILE A 93 4.99 -8.15 -17.57
C ILE A 93 3.57 -8.68 -17.75
N LEU A 94 2.56 -7.85 -17.46
CA LEU A 94 1.15 -8.23 -17.59
C LEU A 94 0.81 -8.59 -19.04
N ASP A 95 1.26 -7.79 -20.01
CA ASP A 95 1.09 -8.04 -21.45
C ASP A 95 1.70 -9.38 -21.87
N ARG A 96 2.85 -9.76 -21.31
CA ARG A 96 3.47 -11.06 -21.58
C ARG A 96 2.65 -12.21 -21.01
N PHE A 97 2.14 -12.08 -19.78
CA PHE A 97 1.25 -13.09 -19.21
C PHE A 97 -0.06 -13.19 -19.99
N ASP A 98 -0.62 -12.07 -20.43
CA ASP A 98 -1.82 -12.05 -21.28
C ASP A 98 -1.58 -12.80 -22.60
N ALA A 99 -0.45 -12.55 -23.26
CA ALA A 99 -0.10 -13.22 -24.51
C ALA A 99 0.17 -14.73 -24.35
N GLN A 100 0.74 -15.15 -23.21
CA GLN A 100 1.14 -16.54 -22.97
C GLN A 100 0.01 -17.40 -22.37
N LEU A 101 -0.80 -16.84 -21.47
CA LEU A 101 -1.78 -17.58 -20.68
C LEU A 101 -3.21 -17.33 -21.14
N GLY A 102 -3.50 -16.15 -21.69
CA GLY A 102 -4.85 -15.76 -22.10
C GLY A 102 -5.86 -15.91 -20.96
N THR A 103 -6.80 -16.84 -21.12
CA THR A 103 -7.84 -17.15 -20.13
C THR A 103 -7.34 -17.96 -18.93
N HIS A 104 -6.13 -18.50 -18.98
CA HIS A 104 -5.53 -19.28 -17.88
C HIS A 104 -4.72 -18.42 -16.90
N ILE A 105 -4.77 -17.09 -17.04
CA ILE A 105 -4.11 -16.18 -16.10
C ILE A 105 -4.67 -16.38 -14.68
N THR A 106 -3.80 -16.35 -13.68
CA THR A 106 -4.19 -16.55 -12.27
C THR A 106 -3.86 -15.32 -11.43
N CYS A 107 -4.43 -15.20 -10.23
CA CYS A 107 -4.13 -14.10 -9.30
C CYS A 107 -2.63 -14.00 -9.00
N GLU A 108 -1.93 -15.12 -8.91
CA GLU A 108 -0.48 -15.20 -8.68
C GLU A 108 0.31 -14.54 -9.82
N HIS A 109 -0.11 -14.74 -11.08
CA HIS A 109 0.50 -14.07 -12.24
C HIS A 109 0.26 -12.56 -12.19
N VAL A 110 -0.98 -12.13 -11.91
CA VAL A 110 -1.32 -10.69 -11.85
C VAL A 110 -0.56 -10.00 -10.70
N LEU A 111 -0.51 -10.60 -9.52
CA LEU A 111 0.28 -10.09 -8.39
C LEU A 111 1.78 -10.13 -8.67
N GLY A 112 2.27 -11.18 -9.35
CA GLY A 112 3.65 -11.26 -9.82
C GLY A 112 4.00 -10.09 -10.73
N ALA A 113 3.15 -9.77 -11.72
CA ALA A 113 3.33 -8.62 -12.60
C ALA A 113 3.35 -7.29 -11.82
N MET A 114 2.57 -7.19 -10.74
CA MET A 114 2.51 -6.00 -9.88
C MET A 114 3.77 -5.84 -9.01
N PHE A 115 4.30 -6.91 -8.43
CA PHE A 115 5.36 -6.86 -7.42
C PHE A 115 6.77 -7.09 -7.92
N ILE A 116 6.98 -7.90 -8.97
CA ILE A 116 8.32 -8.20 -9.48
C ILE A 116 9.09 -6.93 -9.85
N PRO A 117 8.52 -5.93 -10.56
CA PRO A 117 9.21 -4.68 -10.84
C PRO A 117 9.61 -3.91 -9.58
N ALA A 118 8.73 -3.84 -8.58
CA ALA A 118 9.00 -3.14 -7.34
C ALA A 118 10.11 -3.81 -6.52
N LEU A 119 10.11 -5.15 -6.46
CA LEU A 119 11.18 -5.94 -5.84
C LEU A 119 12.52 -5.81 -6.58
N LYS A 120 12.51 -5.69 -7.91
CA LYS A 120 13.73 -5.44 -8.69
C LYS A 120 14.28 -4.05 -8.37
N ALA A 121 13.44 -3.04 -8.37
CA ALA A 121 13.83 -1.67 -8.04
C ALA A 121 14.32 -1.54 -6.59
N SER A 122 13.76 -2.29 -5.64
CA SER A 122 14.22 -2.24 -4.24
C SER A 122 15.57 -2.89 -3.99
N ARG A 123 15.97 -3.83 -4.86
CA ARG A 123 17.27 -4.50 -4.81
C ARG A 123 18.37 -3.75 -5.56
N ASP A 124 18.00 -2.74 -6.34
CA ASP A 124 18.93 -1.95 -7.16
C ASP A 124 19.18 -0.57 -6.49
N PRO A 125 20.40 -0.31 -5.98
CA PRO A 125 20.75 0.95 -5.34
C PRO A 125 20.51 2.18 -6.22
N GLU A 126 20.71 2.06 -7.54
CA GLU A 126 20.56 3.17 -8.48
C GLU A 126 19.09 3.50 -8.76
N ARG A 127 18.19 2.52 -8.59
CA ARG A 127 16.75 2.66 -8.88
C ARG A 127 15.90 3.01 -7.67
N GLY A 128 16.47 2.97 -6.47
CA GLY A 128 15.83 3.43 -5.23
C GLY A 128 16.24 2.63 -3.99
N GLY A 129 16.82 1.43 -4.18
CA GLY A 129 17.22 0.56 -3.07
C GLY A 129 16.08 0.27 -2.09
N PRO A 130 16.38 -0.05 -0.82
CA PRO A 130 15.36 -0.39 0.19
C PRO A 130 14.31 0.72 0.42
N GLY A 131 14.60 1.98 0.05
CA GLY A 131 13.65 3.09 0.17
C GLY A 131 12.50 3.05 -0.84
N PHE A 132 12.66 2.32 -1.95
CA PHE A 132 11.66 2.31 -3.03
C PHE A 132 10.32 1.72 -2.61
N LEU A 133 10.32 0.63 -1.82
CA LEU A 133 9.08 0.03 -1.32
C LEU A 133 8.37 0.94 -0.32
N ARG A 134 9.13 1.63 0.53
CA ARG A 134 8.60 2.62 1.47
C ARG A 134 7.96 3.80 0.73
N LEU A 135 8.58 4.27 -0.35
CA LEU A 135 8.00 5.32 -1.20
C LEU A 135 6.64 4.91 -1.76
N ILE A 136 6.54 3.69 -2.30
CA ILE A 136 5.27 3.16 -2.83
C ILE A 136 4.23 3.10 -1.70
N GLY A 137 4.56 2.45 -0.58
CA GLY A 137 3.65 2.34 0.55
C GLY A 137 3.15 3.71 1.03
N ARG A 138 4.07 4.68 1.15
CA ARG A 138 3.73 6.04 1.56
C ARG A 138 2.86 6.76 0.52
N ALA A 139 3.15 6.62 -0.78
CA ALA A 139 2.35 7.26 -1.83
C ALA A 139 0.88 6.82 -1.80
N TYR A 140 0.61 5.54 -1.53
CA TYR A 140 -0.76 5.01 -1.45
C TYR A 140 -1.47 5.25 -0.11
N THR A 141 -0.72 5.51 0.96
CA THR A 141 -1.27 5.77 2.31
C THR A 141 -1.29 7.24 2.70
N ASP A 142 -0.70 8.14 1.90
CA ASP A 142 -0.65 9.57 2.20
C ASP A 142 -2.08 10.14 2.29
N PRO A 143 -2.42 10.87 3.36
CA PRO A 143 -3.77 11.40 3.56
C PRO A 143 -4.10 12.57 2.62
N SER A 144 -3.09 13.17 1.97
CA SER A 144 -3.28 14.37 1.17
C SER A 144 -4.20 14.11 -0.03
N PRO A 145 -5.30 14.89 -0.17
CA PRO A 145 -6.16 14.82 -1.35
C PRO A 145 -5.39 15.08 -2.65
N PHE A 146 -4.35 15.92 -2.61
CA PHE A 146 -3.54 16.22 -3.79
C PHE A 146 -2.85 14.95 -4.32
N VAL A 147 -2.12 14.22 -3.46
CA VAL A 147 -1.42 12.99 -3.84
C VAL A 147 -2.41 11.93 -4.30
N ARG A 148 -3.52 11.74 -3.57
CA ARG A 148 -4.57 10.77 -3.94
C ARG A 148 -5.18 11.08 -5.31
N ASN A 149 -5.52 12.35 -5.56
CA ASN A 149 -6.12 12.77 -6.83
C ASN A 149 -5.14 12.62 -7.98
N PHE A 150 -3.86 12.96 -7.78
CA PHE A 150 -2.80 12.72 -8.76
C PHE A 150 -2.70 11.24 -9.12
N LEU A 151 -2.59 10.35 -8.13
CA LEU A 151 -2.47 8.91 -8.38
C LEU A 151 -3.68 8.36 -9.13
N THR A 152 -4.88 8.77 -8.71
CA THR A 152 -6.14 8.35 -9.33
C THR A 152 -6.21 8.82 -10.77
N ALA A 153 -5.95 10.10 -11.03
CA ALA A 153 -6.06 10.68 -12.37
C ALA A 153 -4.98 10.14 -13.32
N HIS A 154 -3.73 10.06 -12.87
CA HIS A 154 -2.59 9.73 -13.73
C HIS A 154 -2.45 8.22 -13.98
N TYR A 155 -2.84 7.38 -13.02
CA TYR A 155 -2.65 5.93 -13.11
C TYR A 155 -3.97 5.12 -13.18
N ALA A 156 -5.12 5.76 -13.40
CA ALA A 156 -6.41 5.09 -13.58
C ALA A 156 -6.38 4.00 -14.67
N SER A 157 -5.74 4.29 -15.81
CA SER A 157 -5.63 3.31 -16.90
C SER A 157 -4.86 2.06 -16.48
N VAL A 158 -3.77 2.23 -15.73
CA VAL A 158 -2.99 1.11 -15.18
C VAL A 158 -3.84 0.30 -14.20
N ALA A 159 -4.54 0.98 -13.29
CA ALA A 159 -5.43 0.33 -12.33
C ALA A 159 -6.53 -0.48 -13.03
N GLY A 160 -7.15 0.07 -14.08
CA GLY A 160 -8.15 -0.63 -14.89
C GLY A 160 -7.61 -1.89 -15.56
N ARG A 161 -6.41 -1.83 -16.16
CA ARG A 161 -5.74 -2.99 -16.77
C ARG A 161 -5.51 -4.13 -15.77
N PHE A 162 -5.07 -3.80 -14.55
CA PHE A 162 -4.88 -4.79 -13.49
C PHE A 162 -6.22 -5.32 -12.97
N PHE A 163 -7.23 -4.47 -12.82
CA PHE A 163 -8.58 -4.88 -12.43
C PHE A 163 -9.15 -5.92 -13.41
N ASP A 164 -9.08 -5.64 -14.72
CA ASP A 164 -9.59 -6.56 -15.74
C ASP A 164 -8.77 -7.87 -15.82
N ALA A 165 -7.47 -7.83 -15.49
CA ALA A 165 -6.68 -9.04 -15.34
C ALA A 165 -7.11 -9.89 -14.13
N PHE A 166 -7.40 -9.26 -12.98
CA PHE A 166 -7.96 -9.97 -11.83
C PHE A 166 -9.36 -10.53 -12.13
N GLN A 167 -10.21 -9.79 -12.85
CA GLN A 167 -11.53 -10.27 -13.25
C GLN A 167 -11.43 -11.51 -14.16
N ARG A 168 -10.44 -11.56 -15.06
CA ARG A 168 -10.18 -12.76 -15.87
C ARG A 168 -9.67 -13.94 -15.05
N ALA A 169 -8.84 -13.68 -14.03
CA ALA A 169 -8.37 -14.71 -13.11
C ALA A 169 -9.48 -15.22 -12.14
N LEU A 170 -10.52 -14.42 -11.91
CA LEU A 170 -11.64 -14.71 -11.02
C LEU A 170 -12.99 -14.48 -11.74
N PRO A 171 -13.28 -15.23 -12.82
CA PRO A 171 -14.43 -14.94 -13.69
C PRO A 171 -15.79 -15.15 -13.00
N HIS A 172 -15.81 -15.94 -11.92
CA HIS A 172 -17.00 -16.23 -11.12
C HIS A 172 -17.31 -15.14 -10.08
N LEU A 173 -16.36 -14.23 -9.81
CA LEU A 173 -16.53 -13.21 -8.80
C LEU A 173 -17.21 -11.96 -9.41
N PRO A 174 -18.29 -11.42 -8.81
CA PRO A 174 -18.88 -10.17 -9.26
C PRO A 174 -17.86 -9.01 -9.25
N ARG A 175 -17.92 -8.13 -10.24
CA ARG A 175 -16.99 -6.98 -10.35
C ARG A 175 -17.02 -6.09 -9.11
N THR A 176 -18.20 -5.86 -8.52
CA THR A 176 -18.37 -5.05 -7.30
C THR A 176 -17.64 -5.64 -6.12
N GLU A 177 -17.78 -6.95 -5.91
CA GLU A 177 -17.09 -7.70 -4.86
C GLU A 177 -15.57 -7.70 -5.08
N LEU A 178 -15.12 -7.94 -6.31
CA LEU A 178 -13.70 -7.86 -6.64
C LEU A 178 -13.12 -6.49 -6.29
N GLY A 179 -13.87 -5.41 -6.55
CA GLY A 179 -13.50 -4.05 -6.16
C GLY A 179 -13.24 -3.90 -4.67
N TRP A 180 -14.16 -4.39 -3.83
CA TRP A 180 -13.99 -4.34 -2.37
C TRP A 180 -12.81 -5.18 -1.88
N ARG A 181 -12.65 -6.40 -2.39
CA ARG A 181 -11.51 -7.26 -2.01
C ARG A 181 -10.17 -6.64 -2.41
N LEU A 182 -10.09 -6.05 -3.61
CA LEU A 182 -8.89 -5.35 -4.05
C LEU A 182 -8.63 -4.09 -3.21
N HIS A 183 -9.67 -3.35 -2.82
CA HIS A 183 -9.53 -2.22 -1.91
C HIS A 183 -8.91 -2.63 -0.56
N PHE A 184 -9.42 -3.69 0.06
CA PHE A 184 -8.87 -4.22 1.31
C PHE A 184 -7.43 -4.74 1.14
N ALA A 185 -7.15 -5.46 0.06
CA ALA A 185 -5.82 -5.97 -0.25
C ALA A 185 -4.79 -4.85 -0.45
N ILE A 186 -5.15 -3.79 -1.19
CA ILE A 186 -4.30 -2.61 -1.40
C ILE A 186 -4.06 -1.88 -0.08
N GLY A 187 -5.07 -1.74 0.78
CA GLY A 187 -4.93 -1.14 2.11
C GLY A 187 -3.92 -1.89 2.98
N ALA A 188 -4.10 -3.22 3.11
CA ALA A 188 -3.20 -4.07 3.88
C ALA A 188 -1.75 -4.03 3.34
N LEU A 189 -1.60 -4.06 2.01
CA LEU A 189 -0.30 -3.95 1.35
C LEU A 189 0.38 -2.61 1.58
N SER A 190 -0.35 -1.52 1.38
CA SER A 190 0.23 -0.19 1.45
C SER A 190 0.64 0.12 2.89
N GLY A 191 -0.14 -0.31 3.88
CA GLY A 191 0.23 -0.23 5.30
C GLY A 191 1.49 -1.03 5.64
N ALA A 192 1.59 -2.27 5.17
CA ALA A 192 2.77 -3.10 5.39
C ALA A 192 4.04 -2.52 4.74
N LEU A 193 3.93 -1.97 3.51
CA LEU A 193 5.07 -1.36 2.81
C LEU A 193 5.45 0.01 3.35
N ALA A 194 4.50 0.78 3.88
CA ALA A 194 4.76 2.10 4.46
C ALA A 194 5.54 2.01 5.79
N GLY A 195 5.61 0.83 6.41
CA GLY A 195 6.25 0.64 7.72
C GLY A 195 5.52 1.38 8.84
N ALA A 196 4.18 1.46 8.76
CA ALA A 196 3.38 2.14 9.77
C ALA A 196 3.59 1.49 11.16
N GLU A 197 3.34 2.27 12.22
CA GLU A 197 3.60 2.10 13.66
C GLU A 197 3.25 0.74 14.32
N THR A 198 2.75 -0.23 13.56
CA THR A 198 2.54 -1.63 13.97
C THR A 198 3.85 -2.40 14.18
N GLU A 199 5.03 -1.80 13.91
CA GLU A 199 6.33 -2.41 14.24
C GLU A 199 6.37 -2.90 15.70
N SER A 200 5.81 -2.16 16.66
CA SER A 200 5.84 -2.57 18.07
C SER A 200 5.02 -3.83 18.38
N LEU A 201 3.84 -4.00 17.79
CA LEU A 201 2.98 -5.17 18.03
C LEU A 201 3.43 -6.38 17.22
N ILE A 202 3.90 -6.16 15.99
CA ILE A 202 4.44 -7.23 15.16
C ILE A 202 5.75 -7.74 15.75
N ASP A 203 6.62 -6.87 16.28
CA ASP A 203 7.85 -7.30 16.95
C ASP A 203 7.56 -8.16 18.19
N GLU A 204 6.54 -7.78 18.96
CA GLU A 204 6.04 -8.57 20.10
C GLU A 204 5.51 -9.95 19.66
N PHE A 205 4.62 -10.00 18.66
CA PHE A 205 4.06 -11.27 18.17
C PHE A 205 5.05 -12.13 17.41
N SER A 206 6.06 -11.53 16.76
CA SER A 206 7.11 -12.22 16.01
C SER A 206 8.32 -12.59 16.85
N GLN A 207 8.34 -12.21 18.13
CA GLN A 207 9.44 -12.44 19.07
C GLN A 207 10.78 -11.90 18.54
N GLY A 208 10.78 -10.70 17.96
CA GLY A 208 12.00 -10.07 17.44
C GLY A 208 12.52 -10.65 16.12
N ARG A 209 11.77 -11.54 15.45
CA ARG A 209 12.20 -12.11 14.16
C ARG A 209 11.84 -11.15 13.02
N THR A 210 12.87 -10.53 12.44
CA THR A 210 12.71 -9.68 11.27
C THR A 210 12.44 -10.50 10.00
N MET A 211 11.63 -9.93 9.11
CA MET A 211 11.33 -10.51 7.80
C MET A 211 11.89 -9.59 6.72
N ASN A 212 12.57 -10.14 5.72
CA ASN A 212 13.03 -9.32 4.59
C ASN A 212 11.88 -9.00 3.62
N ASP A 213 12.07 -7.96 2.79
CA ASP A 213 11.04 -7.47 1.86
C ASP A 213 10.51 -8.55 0.92
N VAL A 214 11.37 -9.46 0.46
CA VAL A 214 10.99 -10.55 -0.45
C VAL A 214 10.07 -11.53 0.25
N GLN A 215 10.41 -11.94 1.48
CA GLN A 215 9.58 -12.81 2.31
C GLN A 215 8.26 -12.14 2.67
N MET A 216 8.29 -10.85 3.00
CA MET A 216 7.09 -10.07 3.30
C MET A 216 6.14 -10.03 2.11
N ILE A 217 6.63 -9.67 0.93
CA ILE A 217 5.82 -9.61 -0.29
C ILE A 217 5.32 -11.00 -0.69
N ALA A 218 6.12 -12.06 -0.55
CA ALA A 218 5.69 -13.42 -0.84
C ALA A 218 4.54 -13.88 0.07
N ARG A 219 4.67 -13.66 1.39
CA ARG A 219 3.63 -14.03 2.36
C ARG A 219 2.37 -13.20 2.17
N LEU A 220 2.52 -11.90 1.97
CA LEU A 220 1.40 -11.00 1.74
C LEU A 220 0.69 -11.33 0.42
N SER A 221 1.43 -11.67 -0.64
CA SER A 221 0.83 -12.14 -1.90
C SER A 221 0.01 -13.40 -1.67
N SER A 222 0.53 -14.37 -0.90
CA SER A 222 -0.22 -15.58 -0.55
C SER A 222 -1.51 -15.26 0.22
N LEU A 223 -1.45 -14.33 1.18
CA LEU A 223 -2.62 -13.90 1.95
C LEU A 223 -3.66 -13.20 1.07
N ILE A 224 -3.21 -12.29 0.20
CA ILE A 224 -4.07 -11.57 -0.75
C ILE A 224 -4.72 -12.56 -1.72
N VAL A 225 -3.99 -13.53 -2.25
CA VAL A 225 -4.57 -14.58 -3.11
C VAL A 225 -5.66 -15.34 -2.38
N ALA A 226 -5.42 -15.74 -1.14
CA ALA A 226 -6.42 -16.45 -0.34
C ALA A 226 -7.66 -15.58 -0.08
N ALA A 227 -7.48 -14.32 0.29
CA ALA A 227 -8.57 -13.36 0.49
C ALA A 227 -9.36 -13.10 -0.79
N LEU A 228 -8.69 -12.96 -1.93
CA LEU A 228 -9.32 -12.78 -3.23
C LEU A 228 -10.13 -14.01 -3.67
N LYS A 229 -9.70 -15.22 -3.29
CA LYS A 229 -10.37 -16.49 -3.60
C LYS A 229 -11.36 -16.96 -2.54
N ALA A 230 -11.51 -16.24 -1.42
CA ALA A 230 -12.40 -16.63 -0.33
C ALA A 230 -13.86 -16.77 -0.83
N PRO A 231 -14.63 -17.76 -0.33
CA PRO A 231 -16.05 -17.84 -0.68
C PRO A 231 -16.78 -16.57 -0.23
N MET A 232 -17.88 -16.24 -0.91
CA MET A 232 -18.76 -15.17 -0.44
C MET A 232 -19.35 -15.54 0.91
N PRO A 233 -19.52 -14.56 1.82
CA PRO A 233 -20.22 -14.82 3.06
C PRO A 233 -21.65 -15.28 2.75
N ASP A 234 -22.08 -16.32 3.43
CA ASP A 234 -23.44 -16.83 3.27
C ASP A 234 -24.46 -15.96 4.01
N THR A 235 -25.74 -16.20 3.74
CA THR A 235 -26.86 -15.49 4.34
C THR A 235 -26.85 -15.54 5.87
N ALA A 236 -26.33 -16.63 6.46
CA ALA A 236 -26.22 -16.77 7.90
C ALA A 236 -25.13 -15.86 8.47
N GLN A 237 -23.96 -15.79 7.84
CA GLN A 237 -22.87 -14.89 8.24
C GLN A 237 -23.27 -13.42 8.17
N LEU A 238 -24.00 -13.01 7.13
CA LEU A 238 -24.53 -11.65 7.00
C LEU A 238 -25.57 -11.33 8.08
N SER A 239 -26.43 -12.30 8.42
CA SER A 239 -27.46 -12.12 9.44
C SER A 239 -26.90 -11.88 10.85
N ILE A 240 -25.72 -12.44 11.17
CA ILE A 240 -25.05 -12.23 12.47
C ILE A 240 -24.69 -10.76 12.67
N PHE A 241 -24.17 -10.09 11.63
CA PHE A 241 -23.84 -8.67 11.70
C PHE A 241 -25.09 -7.78 11.63
N ALA A 242 -26.07 -8.15 10.79
CA ALA A 242 -27.34 -7.42 10.68
C ALA A 242 -28.14 -7.44 12.00
N ALA A 243 -28.15 -8.58 12.70
CA ALA A 243 -28.84 -8.73 13.98
C ALA A 243 -28.24 -7.88 15.11
N VAL A 244 -26.96 -7.50 15.00
CA VAL A 244 -26.29 -6.61 15.97
C VAL A 244 -26.52 -5.14 15.63
N LEU A 245 -26.75 -4.81 14.36
CA LEU A 245 -26.88 -3.43 13.88
C LEU A 245 -28.33 -2.90 13.92
N ASP A 246 -29.32 -3.74 14.24
CA ASP A 246 -30.76 -3.42 14.39
C ASP A 246 -31.30 -2.46 13.31
N ASP A 247 -30.85 -2.65 12.07
CA ASP A 247 -31.21 -1.78 10.95
C ASP A 247 -32.32 -2.46 10.14
N ALA A 248 -33.54 -1.93 10.24
CA ALA A 248 -34.72 -2.42 9.54
C ALA A 248 -34.54 -2.45 8.00
N GLY A 249 -33.53 -1.76 7.46
CA GLY A 249 -33.16 -1.80 6.04
C GLY A 249 -32.26 -2.97 5.61
N ALA A 250 -31.62 -3.68 6.53
CA ALA A 250 -30.74 -4.79 6.21
C ALA A 250 -31.52 -6.01 5.69
N SER A 251 -32.72 -6.28 6.23
CA SER A 251 -33.55 -7.40 5.76
C SER A 251 -34.00 -7.24 4.31
N GLU A 252 -34.30 -6.03 3.85
CA GLU A 252 -34.68 -5.78 2.44
C GLU A 252 -33.48 -5.83 1.49
N ALA A 253 -32.32 -5.30 1.88
CA ALA A 253 -31.12 -5.30 1.04
C ALA A 253 -30.51 -6.70 0.84
N PHE A 254 -30.68 -7.59 1.83
CA PHE A 254 -30.14 -8.96 1.81
C PHE A 254 -31.19 -10.04 1.51
N GLY A 255 -32.45 -9.65 1.21
CA GLY A 255 -33.53 -10.60 0.90
C GLY A 255 -33.83 -11.57 2.04
N LEU A 256 -33.63 -11.13 3.28
CA LEU A 256 -33.88 -11.96 4.46
C LEU A 256 -35.38 -11.95 4.80
N PRO A 257 -35.95 -13.08 5.26
CA PRO A 257 -37.35 -13.11 5.68
C PRO A 257 -37.56 -12.15 6.85
N GLN A 258 -38.46 -11.18 6.66
CA GLN A 258 -38.91 -10.29 7.72
C GLN A 258 -39.49 -11.15 8.85
N SER A 259 -38.89 -11.10 10.04
CA SER A 259 -39.42 -11.80 11.20
C SER A 259 -40.77 -11.17 11.55
N GLY A 260 -41.84 -11.85 11.15
CA GLY A 260 -43.21 -11.37 11.27
C GLY A 260 -43.55 -10.98 12.71
N ALA A 261 -44.01 -9.74 12.86
CA ALA A 261 -44.76 -9.32 14.02
C ALA A 261 -45.96 -10.27 14.18
N THR A 262 -46.03 -10.95 15.32
CA THR A 262 -47.19 -11.72 15.77
C THR A 262 -48.40 -10.79 15.87
N THR A 263 -49.18 -10.66 14.80
CA THR A 263 -50.54 -10.13 14.87
C THR A 263 -51.44 -11.23 15.41
N ALA A 264 -51.75 -11.12 16.69
CA ALA A 264 -52.91 -11.79 17.27
C ALA A 264 -54.16 -11.20 16.60
N GLU A 265 -54.77 -11.94 15.68
CA GLU A 265 -56.11 -11.63 15.18
C GLU A 265 -57.01 -12.86 15.35
N THR A 266 -57.93 -12.67 16.28
CA THR A 266 -59.15 -13.41 16.60
C THR A 266 -59.82 -14.12 15.42
N ALA A 267 -60.04 -15.42 15.56
CA ALA A 267 -61.08 -16.15 14.84
C ALA A 267 -62.05 -16.80 15.83
N THR A 268 -63.13 -16.09 16.08
CA THR A 268 -64.38 -16.56 16.68
C THR A 268 -65.01 -17.61 15.75
N LEU A 269 -65.23 -18.83 16.22
CA LEU A 269 -66.18 -19.77 15.60
C LEU A 269 -67.06 -20.41 16.68
N HIS A 270 -68.35 -20.22 16.49
CA HIS A 270 -69.46 -20.64 17.34
C HIS A 270 -70.01 -21.97 16.83
N SER A 271 -70.38 -22.86 17.77
CA SER A 271 -71.33 -24.00 17.68
C SER A 271 -70.99 -25.21 16.79
N THR A 272 -70.94 -26.42 17.38
CA THR A 272 -72.06 -27.39 17.45
C THR A 272 -71.57 -28.73 18.06
N ASN A 273 -71.91 -29.01 19.33
CA ASN A 273 -72.59 -30.21 19.86
C ASN A 273 -72.52 -30.23 21.39
#